data_AF-A0AAW1XAA6-F1
#
_entry.id   AF-A0AAW1XAA6-F1
#
_cell.length_a   1.000
_cell.length_b   1.000
_cell.length_c   1.000
_cell.angle_alpha   90.00
_cell.angle_beta   90.00
_cell.angle_gamma   90.00
#
_symmetry.space_group_name_H-M   'P 1'
#
loop_
_entity.id
_entity.type
_entity.pdbx_description
1 polymer ?
#
loop_
_entity_poly.entity_id
_entity_poly.type
_entity_poly.pdbx_seq_one_letter_code
_entity_poly.pdbx_strand_id
1 'polypeptide(L)'
;MNPKLAESTRPEEFPVVLKPSMEAMRIAIEAAEVDPRRTLFLDDNIRNVAAGRAVGLRTVLVGKTVKSKEADYVLENVKNLAQSISDVWVGGSDGSIQRISSTRSDIEVDSIRTTTAVVA
;
A
#
# COMPACT_ATOMS: atom_id res chain seq x y z
N MET A 1 -8.71 -10.44 5.15
CA MET A 1 -9.30 -11.80 5.19
C MET A 1 -10.79 -11.64 5.46
N ASN A 2 -11.69 -12.45 4.90
CA ASN A 2 -13.12 -12.35 5.22
C ASN A 2 -13.31 -12.59 6.74
N PRO A 3 -13.80 -11.60 7.52
CA PRO A 3 -13.84 -11.70 8.97
C PRO A 3 -14.73 -12.87 9.44
N LYS A 4 -15.75 -13.22 8.65
CA LYS A 4 -16.67 -14.32 8.94
C LYS A 4 -16.02 -15.71 8.84
N LEU A 5 -14.86 -15.83 8.18
CA LEU A 5 -14.16 -17.12 8.09
C LEU A 5 -13.71 -17.65 9.46
N ALA A 6 -13.44 -16.77 10.43
CA ALA A 6 -13.08 -17.18 11.78
C ALA A 6 -14.26 -17.74 12.58
N GLU A 7 -15.49 -17.39 12.19
CA GLU A 7 -16.73 -17.83 12.82
C GLU A 7 -17.28 -19.14 12.22
N SER A 8 -16.60 -19.67 11.18
CA SER A 8 -17.03 -20.86 10.44
C SER A 8 -17.05 -22.09 11.35
N THR A 9 -18.21 -22.72 11.47
CA THR A 9 -18.39 -24.01 12.17
C THR A 9 -18.23 -25.20 11.23
N ARG A 10 -18.32 -24.97 9.91
CA ARG A 10 -18.08 -25.98 8.86
C ARG A 10 -17.26 -25.40 7.70
N PRO A 11 -16.48 -26.22 6.96
CA PRO A 11 -15.61 -25.72 5.89
C PRO A 11 -16.30 -24.98 4.73
N GLU A 12 -17.57 -25.27 4.47
CA GLU A 12 -18.36 -24.75 3.35
C GLU A 12 -19.31 -23.61 3.73
N GLU A 13 -19.32 -23.20 5.01
CA GLU A 13 -20.25 -22.20 5.53
C GLU A 13 -20.00 -20.81 4.93
N PHE A 14 -18.74 -20.45 4.74
CA PHE A 14 -18.35 -19.21 4.08
C PHE A 14 -17.46 -19.50 2.86
N PRO A 15 -17.93 -19.24 1.63
CA PRO A 15 -17.12 -19.48 0.45
C PRO A 15 -15.90 -18.57 0.41
N VAL A 16 -14.79 -19.10 -0.10
CA VAL A 16 -13.61 -18.29 -0.43
C VAL A 16 -13.94 -17.43 -1.65
N VAL A 17 -14.02 -16.13 -1.46
CA VAL A 17 -14.27 -15.16 -2.55
C VAL A 17 -12.96 -14.45 -2.88
N LEU A 18 -12.56 -14.50 -4.16
CA LEU A 18 -11.32 -13.92 -4.65
C LEU A 18 -11.58 -12.80 -5.66
N LYS A 19 -10.60 -11.92 -5.81
CA LYS A 19 -10.54 -10.99 -6.96
C LYS A 19 -10.62 -11.77 -8.29
N PRO A 20 -11.31 -11.25 -9.31
CA PRO A 20 -11.85 -9.89 -9.44
C PRO A 20 -13.30 -9.76 -8.96
N SER A 21 -13.80 -10.63 -8.08
CA SER A 21 -15.14 -10.45 -7.51
C SER A 21 -15.25 -9.10 -6.79
N MET A 22 -16.27 -8.31 -7.12
CA MET A 22 -16.59 -7.10 -6.35
C MET A 22 -16.86 -7.42 -4.88
N GLU A 23 -17.36 -8.61 -4.59
CA GLU A 23 -17.63 -9.03 -3.21
C GLU A 23 -16.34 -9.21 -2.40
N ALA A 24 -15.28 -9.76 -3.02
CA ALA A 24 -13.97 -9.81 -2.37
C ALA A 24 -13.46 -8.39 -2.02
N MET A 25 -13.72 -7.41 -2.89
CA MET A 25 -13.32 -6.02 -2.65
C MET A 25 -14.14 -5.37 -1.54
N ARG A 26 -15.46 -5.59 -1.48
CA ARG A 26 -16.33 -5.08 -0.41
C ARG A 26 -15.95 -5.66 0.94
N ILE A 27 -15.71 -6.96 1.02
CA ILE A 27 -15.23 -7.63 2.23
C ILE A 27 -13.91 -6.99 2.71
N ALA A 28 -12.99 -6.71 1.79
CA ALA A 28 -11.72 -6.08 2.14
C ALA A 28 -11.89 -4.64 2.66
N ILE A 29 -12.78 -3.85 2.05
CA ILE A 29 -13.11 -2.50 2.50
C ILE A 29 -13.73 -2.52 3.90
N GLU A 30 -14.73 -3.39 4.11
CA GLU A 30 -15.43 -3.54 5.38
C GLU A 30 -14.46 -3.96 6.48
N ALA A 31 -13.63 -4.99 6.22
CA ALA A 31 -12.65 -5.48 7.18
C ALA A 31 -11.54 -4.46 7.50
N ALA A 32 -11.29 -3.49 6.61
CA ALA A 32 -10.30 -2.44 6.82
C ALA A 32 -10.90 -1.16 7.43
N GLU A 33 -12.22 -1.04 7.49
CA GLU A 33 -12.95 0.14 8.01
C GLU A 33 -12.52 1.46 7.34
N VAL A 34 -12.32 1.45 6.01
CA VAL A 34 -11.85 2.61 5.24
C VAL A 34 -12.94 3.21 4.34
N ASP A 35 -12.86 4.52 4.07
CA ASP A 35 -13.67 5.16 3.00
C ASP A 35 -13.07 4.82 1.63
N PRO A 36 -13.77 4.07 0.76
CA PRO A 36 -13.24 3.66 -0.55
C PRO A 36 -12.76 4.84 -1.40
N ARG A 37 -13.46 5.98 -1.32
CA ARG A 37 -13.16 7.16 -2.14
C ARG A 37 -11.86 7.85 -1.76
N ARG A 38 -11.30 7.51 -0.59
CA ARG A 38 -10.02 8.00 -0.06
C ARG A 38 -8.96 6.92 0.04
N THR A 39 -9.25 5.70 -0.42
CA THR A 39 -8.34 4.56 -0.34
C THR A 39 -7.79 4.21 -1.72
N LEU A 40 -6.47 4.01 -1.79
CA LEU A 40 -5.80 3.51 -2.99
C LEU A 40 -5.81 1.98 -3.03
N PHE A 41 -6.12 1.45 -4.21
CA PHE A 41 -6.01 0.04 -4.53
C PHE A 41 -4.97 -0.16 -5.65
N LEU A 42 -3.89 -0.87 -5.34
CA LEU A 42 -2.80 -1.16 -6.26
C LEU A 42 -2.85 -2.63 -6.67
N ASP A 43 -2.87 -2.90 -7.98
CA ASP A 43 -2.82 -4.27 -8.53
C ASP A 43 -2.16 -4.26 -9.91
N ASP A 44 -1.50 -5.34 -10.30
CA ASP A 44 -0.84 -5.51 -11.60
C ASP A 44 -1.77 -6.13 -12.67
N ASN A 45 -2.93 -6.65 -12.25
CA ASN A 45 -3.93 -7.22 -13.13
C ASN A 45 -5.14 -6.31 -13.31
N ILE A 46 -5.41 -5.97 -14.57
CA ILE A 46 -6.46 -5.03 -14.94
C ILE A 46 -7.87 -5.43 -14.50
N ARG A 47 -8.16 -6.74 -14.40
CA ARG A 47 -9.48 -7.20 -13.94
C ARG A 47 -9.69 -6.91 -12.47
N ASN A 48 -8.64 -7.03 -11.66
CA ASN A 48 -8.71 -6.71 -10.23
C ASN A 48 -8.84 -5.20 -10.04
N VAL A 49 -8.06 -4.42 -10.80
CA VAL A 49 -8.16 -2.95 -10.84
C VAL A 49 -9.60 -2.52 -11.19
N ALA A 50 -10.20 -3.12 -12.22
CA ALA A 50 -11.58 -2.83 -12.60
C ALA A 50 -12.58 -3.14 -11.47
N ALA A 51 -12.40 -4.26 -10.77
CA ALA A 51 -13.24 -4.62 -9.62
C ALA A 51 -13.11 -3.62 -8.46
N GLY A 52 -11.89 -3.18 -8.16
CA GLY A 52 -11.64 -2.13 -7.16
C GLY A 52 -12.31 -0.80 -7.53
N ARG A 53 -12.18 -0.38 -8.79
CA ARG A 53 -12.84 0.83 -9.31
C ARG A 53 -14.36 0.72 -9.18
N ALA A 54 -14.93 -0.44 -9.50
CA ALA A 54 -16.38 -0.66 -9.45
C ALA A 54 -16.98 -0.52 -8.04
N VAL A 55 -16.17 -0.75 -6.99
CA VAL A 55 -16.59 -0.54 -5.59
C VAL A 55 -16.17 0.81 -5.01
N GLY A 56 -15.67 1.73 -5.85
CA GLY A 56 -15.38 3.11 -5.48
C GLY A 56 -13.98 3.38 -4.96
N LEU A 57 -13.05 2.40 -5.05
CA LEU A 57 -11.65 2.63 -4.71
C LEU A 57 -10.96 3.49 -5.78
N ARG A 58 -9.98 4.30 -5.36
CA ARG A 58 -9.04 4.93 -6.31
C ARG A 58 -8.03 3.89 -6.75
N THR A 59 -7.86 3.69 -8.05
CA THR A 59 -7.12 2.52 -8.54
C THR A 59 -5.81 2.86 -9.25
N VAL A 60 -4.80 2.03 -9.02
CA VAL A 60 -3.47 2.14 -9.62
C VAL A 60 -3.13 0.82 -10.32
N LEU A 61 -2.85 0.90 -11.62
CA LEU A 61 -2.30 -0.23 -12.36
C LEU A 61 -0.78 -0.22 -12.27
N VAL A 62 -0.21 -1.25 -11.65
CA VAL A 62 1.25 -1.35 -11.41
C VAL A 62 1.93 -2.20 -12.48
N GLY A 63 3.20 -1.93 -12.78
CA GLY A 63 4.01 -2.69 -13.74
C GLY A 63 3.68 -2.39 -15.20
N LYS A 64 3.00 -1.26 -15.45
CA LYS A 64 2.63 -0.79 -16.80
C LYS A 64 3.07 0.66 -16.97
N THR A 65 3.22 1.07 -18.22
CA THR A 65 3.55 2.46 -18.60
C THR A 65 2.38 3.15 -19.32
N VAL A 66 1.42 2.37 -19.82
CA VAL A 66 0.26 2.86 -20.56
C VAL A 66 -0.96 2.84 -19.66
N LYS A 67 -1.66 3.98 -19.60
CA LYS A 67 -2.91 4.13 -18.84
C LYS A 67 -4.03 3.30 -19.48
N SER A 68 -4.87 2.69 -18.65
CA SER A 68 -6.12 2.05 -19.09
C SER A 68 -7.33 2.81 -18.53
N LYS A 69 -8.52 2.54 -19.07
CA LYS A 69 -9.77 3.18 -18.65
C LYS A 69 -10.22 2.72 -17.27
N GLU A 70 -9.75 1.55 -16.85
CA GLU A 70 -10.11 0.90 -15.60
C GLU A 70 -9.25 1.39 -14.42
N ALA A 71 -8.15 2.11 -14.67
CA ALA A 71 -7.23 2.62 -13.65
C ALA A 71 -7.24 4.16 -13.57
N ASP A 72 -7.26 4.73 -12.37
CA ASP A 72 -7.10 6.19 -12.20
C ASP A 72 -5.66 6.61 -12.48
N TYR A 73 -4.71 5.82 -11.99
CA TYR A 73 -3.27 6.00 -12.12
C TYR A 73 -2.60 4.77 -12.74
N VAL A 74 -1.42 4.98 -13.31
CA VAL A 74 -0.54 3.91 -13.79
C VAL A 74 0.86 4.17 -13.26
N LEU A 75 1.53 3.13 -12.75
CA LEU A 75 2.89 3.19 -12.24
C LEU A 75 3.70 2.02 -12.75
N GLU A 76 4.92 2.27 -13.20
CA GLU A 76 5.83 1.19 -13.57
C GLU A 76 6.34 0.44 -12.33
N ASN A 77 6.60 1.15 -11.22
CA ASN A 77 7.05 0.59 -9.95
C ASN A 77 6.53 1.41 -8.75
N VAL A 78 6.55 0.82 -7.56
CA VAL A 78 5.98 1.41 -6.33
C VAL A 78 6.99 2.23 -5.50
N LYS A 79 8.21 2.45 -6.01
CA LYS A 79 9.30 3.05 -5.21
C LYS A 79 9.01 4.49 -4.77
N ASN A 80 8.28 5.25 -5.59
CA ASN A 80 8.03 6.68 -5.40
C ASN A 80 6.53 7.03 -5.37
N LEU A 81 5.72 6.18 -4.73
CA LEU A 81 4.25 6.31 -4.73
C LEU A 81 3.77 7.70 -4.25
N ALA A 82 4.39 8.22 -3.18
CA ALA A 82 4.03 9.52 -2.61
C ALA A 82 4.33 10.70 -3.56
N GLN A 83 5.40 10.61 -4.37
CA GLN A 83 5.67 11.62 -5.40
C GLN A 83 4.74 11.47 -6.60
N SER A 84 4.37 10.24 -6.97
CA SER A 84 3.53 9.98 -8.14
C SER A 84 2.03 10.22 -7.90
N ILE A 85 1.56 10.09 -6.66
CA ILE A 85 0.16 10.28 -6.27
C ILE A 85 0.10 11.18 -5.02
N SER A 86 0.59 12.41 -5.16
CA SER A 86 0.69 13.37 -4.06
C SER A 86 -0.66 13.64 -3.39
N ASP A 87 -1.75 13.69 -4.15
CA ASP A 87 -3.08 14.10 -3.68
C ASP A 87 -3.69 13.17 -2.61
N VAL A 88 -3.14 11.96 -2.45
CA VAL A 88 -3.54 11.02 -1.39
C VAL A 88 -2.71 11.21 -0.11
N TRP A 89 -1.50 11.77 -0.22
CA TRP A 89 -0.58 12.01 0.90
C TRP A 89 -0.67 13.43 1.49
N VAL A 90 -1.46 14.33 0.90
CA VAL A 90 -1.73 15.67 1.46
C VAL A 90 -2.78 15.54 2.56
N GLY A 91 -2.31 15.19 3.76
CA GLY A 91 -3.13 15.04 4.96
C GLY A 91 -2.27 14.95 6.21
N GLY A 92 -1.69 16.08 6.63
CA GLY A 92 -0.86 16.19 7.83
C GLY A 92 -0.11 17.53 7.97
N SER A 93 -0.74 18.66 7.66
CA SER A 93 -0.56 19.85 8.52
C SER A 93 -1.47 19.55 9.72
N ASP A 94 -0.99 18.99 10.81
CA ASP A 94 -0.23 19.72 11.83
C ASP A 94 0.84 18.84 12.48
N GLY A 95 2.07 19.36 12.58
CA GLY A 95 3.14 18.76 13.39
C GLY A 95 4.11 17.84 12.65
N SER A 96 5.06 18.43 11.91
CA SER A 96 6.39 17.88 11.62
C SER A 96 6.48 16.38 11.23
N ILE A 97 6.12 16.03 10.00
CA ILE A 97 6.83 14.92 9.33
C ILE A 97 8.04 15.55 8.64
N GLN A 98 9.16 15.63 9.35
CA GLN A 98 10.45 15.83 8.70
C GLN A 98 10.63 14.65 7.74
N ARG A 99 10.53 14.92 6.43
CA ARG A 99 10.92 13.98 5.38
C ARG A 99 12.38 13.61 5.63
N ILE A 100 12.62 12.44 6.20
CA ILE A 100 13.96 11.87 6.27
C ILE A 100 14.28 11.37 4.85
N SER A 101 14.73 12.27 3.98
CA SER A 101 15.38 11.87 2.74
C SER A 101 16.78 11.41 3.12
N SER A 102 16.96 10.13 3.42
CA SER A 102 18.29 9.55 3.50
C SER A 102 18.86 9.49 2.09
N THR A 103 19.50 10.58 1.66
CA THR A 103 20.45 10.54 0.55
C THR A 103 21.57 9.57 0.93
N ARG A 104 21.87 8.65 0.01
CA ARG A 104 22.81 7.53 0.19
C ARG A 104 24.29 7.97 0.12
N SER A 105 24.59 9.14 0.64
CA SER A 105 25.89 9.80 0.68
C SER A 105 25.78 10.64 1.96
N ASP A 106 26.33 10.26 3.13
CA ASP A 106 27.74 10.08 3.41
C ASP A 106 27.92 9.11 4.60
N ILE A 107 28.26 7.85 4.31
CA ILE A 107 28.92 7.00 5.31
C ILE A 107 30.41 7.19 5.06
N GLU A 108 30.99 8.24 5.65
CA GLU A 108 32.43 8.28 5.86
C GLU A 108 32.74 7.31 7.00
N VAL A 109 33.34 6.19 6.61
CA VAL A 109 34.01 5.26 7.51
C VAL A 109 35.28 5.95 7.98
N ASP A 110 35.28 6.55 9.17
CA ASP A 110 36.56 6.74 9.86
C ASP A 110 36.50 6.82 11.38
N SER A 111 37.58 6.31 11.97
CA SER A 111 38.00 6.40 13.38
C SER A 111 37.40 5.41 14.39
N ILE A 112 37.90 4.17 14.28
CA ILE A 112 38.18 3.31 15.44
C ILE A 112 39.07 4.10 16.41
N ARG A 113 38.57 4.48 17.59
CA ARG A 113 39.42 4.91 18.71
C ARG A 113 39.46 3.83 19.79
N THR A 114 40.57 3.10 19.74
CA THR A 114 41.21 2.35 20.83
C THR A 114 41.00 3.02 22.18
N THR A 115 40.44 2.30 23.15
CA THR A 115 40.41 2.73 24.55
C THR A 115 41.42 1.94 25.36
N THR A 116 42.24 2.73 26.03
CA THR A 116 43.40 2.50 26.90
C THR A 116 43.19 1.49 28.04
N ALA A 117 44.31 0.90 28.43
CA ALA A 117 44.51 0.03 29.59
C ALA A 117 44.03 0.62 30.93
N VAL A 118 43.56 -0.26 31.82
CA VAL A 118 43.47 0.01 33.26
C VAL A 118 44.29 -1.05 33.98
N VAL A 119 45.25 -0.57 34.77
CA VAL A 119 46.07 -1.34 35.70
C VAL A 119 45.30 -1.52 37.00
N ALA A 120 45.28 -2.75 37.53
CA ALA A 120 45.38 -3.07 38.96
C ALA A 120 46.00 -4.47 39.07
#